data_AF-A0A0F2J751-F1
#
_entry.id   AF-A0A0F2J751-F1
#
_cell.length_a   1.000
_cell.length_b   1.000
_cell.length_c   1.000
_cell.angle_alpha   90.00
_cell.angle_beta   90.00
_cell.angle_gamma   90.00
#
_symmetry.space_group_name_H-M   'P 1'
#
loop_
_entity.id
_entity.type
_entity.pdbx_description
1 polymer ?
#
loop_
_entity_poly.entity_id
_entity_poly.type
_entity_poly.pdbx_seq_one_letter_code
_entity_poly.pdbx_strand_id
1 'polypeptide(L)' 'MQNNRNADVLRRIISYCSDISEAIQRFGKDYTVFTKDSVYKNATALCVLQIGELTTHLSDDFKNTYTGIPWDTNQGIT' A
#
# COMPACT_ATOMS: atom_id res chain seq x y z
N MET A 1 22.35 -9.10 -0.70
CA MET A 1 21.41 -9.22 0.43
C MET A 1 20.31 -8.16 0.40
N GLN A 2 20.57 -6.89 0.02
CA GLN A 2 19.54 -5.83 -0.15
C GLN A 2 18.39 -6.17 -1.12
N ASN A 3 18.66 -6.76 -2.29
CA ASN A 3 17.62 -7.07 -3.29
C ASN A 3 16.52 -8.00 -2.77
N ASN A 4 16.85 -8.91 -1.85
CA ASN A 4 15.85 -9.80 -1.28
C ASN A 4 14.86 -9.03 -0.41
N ARG A 5 15.36 -8.06 0.37
CA ARG A 5 14.54 -7.21 1.23
C ARG A 5 13.58 -6.33 0.43
N ASN A 6 14.05 -5.70 -0.66
CA ASN A 6 13.18 -4.90 -1.51
C ASN A 6 12.10 -5.78 -2.19
N ALA A 7 12.47 -6.98 -2.66
CA ALA A 7 11.52 -7.92 -3.22
C ALA A 7 10.45 -8.37 -2.20
N ASP A 8 10.85 -8.60 -0.94
CA ASP A 8 9.91 -8.97 0.12
C ASP A 8 8.95 -7.82 0.49
N VAL A 9 9.45 -6.58 0.52
CA VAL A 9 8.62 -5.38 0.68
C VAL A 9 7.61 -5.26 -0.46
N LEU A 10 8.03 -5.42 -1.70
CA LEU A 10 7.14 -5.37 -2.87
C LEU A 10 6.10 -6.49 -2.84
N ARG A 11 6.47 -7.71 -2.45
CA ARG A 11 5.51 -8.82 -2.27
C ARG A 11 4.43 -8.48 -1.24
N ARG A 12 4.81 -7.86 -0.13
CA ARG A 12 3.85 -7.41 0.89
C ARG A 12 2.93 -6.31 0.36
N ILE A 13 3.47 -5.34 -0.38
CA ILE A 13 2.66 -4.30 -1.03
C ILE A 13 1.62 -4.93 -1.96
N ILE A 14 2.03 -5.91 -2.79
CA ILE A 14 1.13 -6.64 -3.67
C ILE A 14 0.05 -7.39 -2.88
N SER A 15 0.42 -8.01 -1.75
CA SER A 15 -0.53 -8.67 -0.85
C SER A 15 -1.59 -7.69 -0.33
N TYR A 16 -1.19 -6.53 0.16
CA TYR A 16 -2.15 -5.51 0.63
C TYR A 16 -3.05 -4.98 -0.50
N CYS A 17 -2.52 -4.84 -1.72
CA CYS A 17 -3.35 -4.51 -2.88
C CYS A 17 -4.38 -5.62 -3.18
N SER A 18 -3.99 -6.89 -3.01
CA SER A 18 -4.90 -8.03 -3.14
C SER A 18 -5.99 -8.01 -2.07
N ASP A 19 -5.63 -7.72 -0.81
CA ASP A 19 -6.58 -7.63 0.31
C ASP A 19 -7.61 -6.51 0.09
N ILE A 20 -7.17 -5.35 -0.43
CA ILE A 20 -8.08 -4.27 -0.85
C ILE A 20 -9.01 -4.75 -1.97
N SER A 21 -8.48 -5.46 -2.96
CA SER A 21 -9.28 -6.00 -4.06
C SER A 21 -10.31 -7.03 -3.57
N GLU A 22 -9.96 -7.88 -2.61
CA GLU A 22 -10.88 -8.83 -1.98
C GLU A 22 -11.96 -8.09 -1.18
N ALA A 23 -11.59 -7.06 -0.41
CA ALA A 23 -12.55 -6.21 0.28
C ALA A 23 -13.52 -5.55 -0.71
N ILE A 24 -13.02 -5.02 -1.83
CA ILE A 24 -13.86 -4.45 -2.90
C ILE A 24 -14.80 -5.51 -3.49
N GLN A 25 -14.34 -6.75 -3.71
CA GLN A 25 -15.21 -7.83 -4.20
C GLN A 25 -16.28 -8.23 -3.17
N ARG A 26 -15.92 -8.24 -1.88
CA ARG A 26 -16.80 -8.66 -0.79
C ARG A 26 -17.89 -7.63 -0.46
N PHE A 27 -17.52 -6.36 -0.37
CA PHE A 27 -18.42 -5.27 0.00
C PHE A 27 -19.06 -4.58 -1.23
N GLY A 28 -18.49 -4.78 -2.42
CA GLY A 28 -18.92 -4.13 -3.65
C GLY A 28 -18.21 -2.79 -3.89
N LYS A 29 -18.24 -2.35 -5.16
CA LYS A 29 -17.60 -1.11 -5.63
C LYS A 29 -18.42 0.17 -5.38
N ASP A 30 -19.35 0.12 -4.43
CA ASP A 30 -20.25 1.24 -4.16
C ASP A 30 -19.68 2.18 -3.10
N TYR A 31 -19.57 3.46 -3.43
CA TYR A 31 -19.04 4.48 -2.53
C TYR A 31 -19.92 4.69 -1.29
N THR A 32 -21.23 4.54 -1.41
CA THR A 32 -22.14 4.66 -0.26
C THR A 32 -21.97 3.50 0.71
N VAL A 33 -21.66 2.29 0.22
CA VAL A 33 -21.28 1.14 1.06
C VAL A 33 -19.95 1.41 1.76
N PHE A 34 -18.94 1.87 1.02
CA PHE A 34 -17.63 2.23 1.60
C PHE A 34 -17.73 3.28 2.71
N THR A 35 -18.54 4.31 2.52
CA THR A 35 -18.67 5.40 3.51
C THR A 35 -19.48 5.02 4.74
N LYS A 36 -20.45 4.11 4.60
CA LYS A 36 -21.32 3.65 5.70
C LYS A 36 -20.72 2.49 6.48
N ASP A 37 -19.92 1.64 5.85
CA ASP A 37 -19.30 0.48 6.48
C ASP A 37 -17.92 0.84 7.05
N SER A 38 -17.85 0.96 8.38
CA SER A 38 -16.61 1.28 9.08
C SER A 38 -15.56 0.18 8.96
N VAL A 39 -15.96 -1.08 8.82
CA VAL A 39 -15.03 -2.21 8.64
C VAL A 39 -14.38 -2.14 7.28
N TYR A 40 -15.17 -1.89 6.23
CA TYR A 40 -14.64 -1.75 4.87
C TYR A 40 -13.69 -0.55 4.75
N LYS A 41 -14.07 0.59 5.34
CA LYS A 41 -13.21 1.78 5.41
C LYS A 41 -11.90 1.51 6.15
N ASN A 42 -11.98 0.91 7.33
CA ASN A 42 -10.81 0.67 8.17
C ASN A 42 -9.88 -0.38 7.54
N ALA A 43 -10.42 -1.44 6.95
CA ALA A 43 -9.63 -2.45 6.26
C ALA A 43 -8.86 -1.84 5.08
N THR A 44 -9.54 -1.03 4.25
CA THR A 44 -8.90 -0.37 3.10
C THR A 44 -7.88 0.66 3.55
N ALA A 45 -8.21 1.50 4.55
CA ALA A 45 -7.32 2.52 5.08
C ALA A 45 -6.06 1.93 5.71
N LEU A 46 -6.20 0.84 6.49
CA LEU A 46 -5.07 0.15 7.09
C LEU A 46 -4.13 -0.39 6.02
N CYS A 47 -4.67 -1.04 4.97
CA CYS A 47 -3.86 -1.54 3.87
C CYS A 47 -3.09 -0.41 3.16
N VAL A 48 -3.74 0.73 2.89
CA VAL A 48 -3.09 1.89 2.27
C VAL A 48 -1.98 2.47 3.15
N LEU A 49 -2.22 2.59 4.46
CA LEU A 49 -1.20 3.07 5.41
C LEU A 49 0.01 2.13 5.47
N GLN A 50 -0.23 0.81 5.53
CA GLN A 50 0.84 -0.18 5.55
C GLN A 50 1.65 -0.21 4.24
N ILE A 51 1.00 -0.01 3.10
CA ILE A 51 1.70 0.17 1.82
C ILE A 51 2.62 1.40 1.90
N GLY A 52 2.11 2.54 2.38
CA GLY A 52 2.90 3.76 2.55
C GLY A 52 4.13 3.53 3.42
N GLU A 53 3.95 2.93 4.60
CA GLU A 53 5.04 2.57 5.52
C GLU A 53 6.07 1.65 4.85
N LEU A 54 5.62 0.61 4.15
CA LEU A 54 6.49 -0.32 3.43
C LEU A 54 7.35 0.36 2.37
N THR A 55 6.83 1.37 1.67
CA THR A 55 7.63 2.12 0.68
C THR A 55 8.81 2.87 1.31
N THR A 56 8.73 3.22 2.61
CA THR A 56 9.85 3.87 3.32
C THR A 56 11.01 2.91 3.57
N HIS A 57 10.73 1.61 3.69
CA HIS A 57 11.72 0.55 3.93
C HIS A 57 12.49 0.11 2.68
N LEU A 58 12.13 0.60 1.49
CA LEU A 58 12.88 0.39 0.27
C LEU A 58 14.23 1.12 0.35
N SER A 59 15.30 0.48 -0.13
CA SER A 59 16.62 1.08 -0.14
C SER A 59 16.71 2.29 -1.07
N ASP A 60 17.57 3.25 -0.74
CA ASP A 60 17.75 4.45 -1.58
C ASP A 60 18.23 4.11 -2.99
N ASP A 61 19.08 3.08 -3.16
CA ASP A 61 19.47 2.56 -4.47
C ASP A 61 18.26 2.15 -5.33
N PHE A 62 17.21 1.59 -4.69
CA PHE A 62 15.99 1.17 -5.38
C PHE A 62 15.16 2.38 -5.78
N LYS A 63 14.99 3.35 -4.87
CA LYS A 63 14.28 4.60 -5.16
C LYS A 63 14.96 5.40 -6.27
N ASN A 64 16.29 5.44 -6.26
CA ASN A 64 17.12 6.08 -7.30
C ASN A 64 17.10 5.32 -8.63
N THR A 65 16.87 4.01 -8.63
CA THR A 65 16.69 3.22 -9.86
C THR A 65 15.32 3.46 -10.50
N TYR A 66 14.28 3.62 -9.67
CA TYR A 66 12.89 3.79 -10.11
C TYR A 66 12.36 5.20 -9.85
N THR A 67 12.96 6.21 -10.49
CA THR A 67 12.61 7.63 -10.29
C THR A 67 11.22 8.03 -10.83
N GLY A 68 10.54 7.16 -11.57
CA GLY A 68 9.18 7.40 -12.07
C GLY A 68 8.10 7.38 -10.98
N ILE A 69 8.43 6.94 -9.77
CA ILE A 69 7.55 6.97 -8.61
C ILE A 69 8.06 8.06 -7.66
N PRO A 70 7.21 8.99 -7.20
CA PRO A 70 7.61 10.06 -6.30
C PRO A 70 7.75 9.52 -4.86
N TRP A 71 8.82 8.78 -4.60
CA TRP A 71 9.09 8.13 -3.31
C TRP A 71 9.17 9.13 -2.14
N ASP A 72 9.70 10.32 -2.39
CA ASP A 72 9.93 11.36 -1.38
C ASP A 72 8.64 12.09 -0.94
N THR A 73 7.57 12.05 -1.74
CA THR A 73 6.30 12.70 -1.38
C THR A 73 5.55 11.96 -0.27
N ASN A 74 5.87 10.67 -0.05
CA ASN A 74 5.25 9.86 1.00
C ASN A 74 5.87 10.09 2.40
N GLN A 75 6.96 10.86 2.52
CA GLN A 75 7.54 11.22 3.83
C GLN A 75 6.74 12.28 4.59
N GLY A 76 5.75 12.93 3.96
CA GLY A 76 5.00 14.07 4.51
C GLY A 76 3.66 13.75 5.19
N ILE A 77 3.30 12.47 5.38
CA ILE A 77 2.14 12.08 6.20
C ILE A 77 2.65 11.57 7.56
N THR A 78 3.38 12.42 8.28
CA THR A 78 3.59 12.27 9.73
C THR A 78 3.50 13.64 10.38
#